data_AF-C3NDF6-F1
#
_entry.id   AF-C3NDF6-F1
#
_cell.length_a   1.000
_cell.length_b   1.000
_cell.length_c   1.000
_cell.angle_alpha   90.00
_cell.angle_beta   90.00
_cell.angle_gamma   90.00
#
_symmetry.space_group_name_H-M   'P 1'
#
loop_
_entity.id
_entity.type
_entity.pdbx_description
1 polymer ?
#
loop_
_entity_poly.entity_id
_entity_poly.type
_entity_poly.pdbx_seq_one_letter_code
_entity_poly.pdbx_strand_id
1 'polypeptide(L)'
;MIGGYAHGLEDLGRIVVAHIMSQEPLIISRDNGISWDKVSVKLPRPTFGVTAIAKKDERKVIYSTTAVYEVDIIEQKPIELVKEIPMTRRVIKV
;
A
#
# COMPACT_ATOMS: atom_id res chain seq x y z
N MET A 1 -1.50 -19.42 -1.23
CA MET A 1 -0.25 -18.86 -0.66
C MET A 1 0.18 -17.70 -1.53
N ILE A 2 0.34 -16.49 -0.98
CA ILE A 2 0.84 -15.34 -1.73
C ILE A 2 2.36 -15.53 -1.86
N GLY A 3 2.84 -15.85 -3.06
CA GLY A 3 4.27 -15.89 -3.36
C GLY A 3 4.72 -14.54 -3.92
N GLY A 4 5.79 -13.95 -3.39
CA GLY A 4 6.33 -12.68 -3.88
C GLY A 4 7.24 -11.98 -2.89
N TYR A 5 7.59 -10.73 -3.21
CA TYR A 5 8.36 -9.81 -2.39
C TYR A 5 7.58 -8.52 -2.21
N ALA A 6 7.64 -7.95 -1.00
CA ALA A 6 7.11 -6.62 -0.69
C ALA A 6 8.27 -5.68 -0.36
N HIS A 7 8.25 -4.48 -0.94
CA HIS A 7 9.33 -3.50 -0.77
C HIS A 7 9.06 -2.52 0.39
N GLY A 8 7.79 -2.37 0.78
CA GLY A 8 7.35 -1.55 1.90
C GLY A 8 6.49 -2.37 2.87
N LEU A 9 6.70 -2.12 4.17
CA LEU A 9 5.97 -2.71 5.28
C LEU A 9 5.63 -1.61 6.29
N GLU A 10 4.43 -1.67 6.86
CA GLU A 10 3.97 -0.75 7.90
C GLU A 10 3.36 -1.53 9.05
N ASP A 11 3.72 -1.18 10.29
CA ASP A 11 3.16 -1.79 11.50
C ASP A 11 2.06 -0.90 12.10
N LEU A 12 0.82 -1.37 11.98
CA LEU A 12 -0.36 -0.70 12.52
C LEU A 12 -0.58 -1.07 14.01
N GLY A 13 0.35 -1.79 14.64
CA GLY A 13 0.37 -2.20 16.05
C GLY A 13 -0.21 -3.59 16.28
N ARG A 14 -1.20 -4.01 15.49
CA ARG A 14 -1.77 -5.38 15.51
C ARG A 14 -1.77 -6.07 14.15
N ILE A 15 -1.53 -5.30 13.09
CA ILE A 15 -1.58 -5.75 11.71
C ILE A 15 -0.36 -5.17 11.02
N VAL A 16 0.42 -6.03 10.39
CA VAL A 16 1.47 -5.59 9.47
C VAL A 16 0.85 -5.50 8.09
N VAL A 17 0.96 -4.34 7.45
CA VAL A 17 0.50 -4.11 6.09
C VAL A 17 1.70 -4.05 5.18
N ALA A 18 1.62 -4.69 4.02
CA ALA A 18 2.62 -4.59 2.97
C ALA A 18 1.94 -4.32 1.62
N HIS A 19 2.75 -4.07 0.60
CA HIS A 19 2.24 -4.04 -0.76
C HIS A 19 3.07 -4.88 -1.74
N ILE A 20 2.39 -5.41 -2.76
CA ILE A 20 2.93 -6.24 -3.83
C ILE A 20 2.58 -5.65 -5.22
N MET A 21 3.26 -6.10 -6.27
CA MET A 21 3.03 -5.66 -7.65
C MET A 21 1.75 -6.26 -8.26
N SER A 22 0.58 -5.86 -7.74
CA SER A 22 -0.76 -6.34 -8.11
C SER A 22 -1.73 -5.18 -8.31
N GLN A 23 -2.86 -5.41 -8.99
CA GLN A 23 -3.98 -4.45 -9.03
C GLN A 23 -4.80 -4.45 -7.73
N GLU A 24 -4.59 -5.45 -6.87
CA GLU A 24 -4.96 -5.47 -5.45
C GLU A 24 -3.64 -5.52 -4.67
N PRO A 25 -2.97 -4.38 -4.48
CA PRO A 25 -1.58 -4.38 -4.07
C PRO A 25 -1.41 -4.63 -2.58
N LEU A 26 -2.41 -4.36 -1.75
CA LEU A 26 -2.27 -4.43 -0.29
C LEU A 26 -2.45 -5.87 0.22
N ILE A 27 -1.54 -6.27 1.10
CA ILE A 27 -1.59 -7.54 1.84
C ILE A 27 -1.37 -7.27 3.31
N ILE A 28 -1.88 -8.16 4.17
CA ILE A 28 -1.80 -8.00 5.61
C ILE A 28 -1.39 -9.28 6.32
N SER A 29 -0.68 -9.12 7.42
CA SER A 29 -0.38 -10.18 8.36
C SER A 29 -0.88 -9.80 9.75
N ARG A 30 -1.43 -10.79 10.46
CA ARG A 30 -1.90 -10.68 11.85
C ARG A 30 -1.06 -11.49 12.83
N ASP A 31 -0.03 -12.14 12.31
CA ASP A 31 0.85 -13.08 13.01
C ASP A 31 2.32 -12.70 12.81
N ASN A 32 2.60 -11.39 12.81
CA ASN A 32 3.95 -10.82 12.72
C ASN A 32 4.73 -11.25 11.46
N GLY A 33 4.04 -11.35 10.33
CA GLY A 33 4.62 -11.62 9.01
C GLY A 33 4.75 -13.08 8.64
N ILE A 34 4.20 -14.02 9.42
CA ILE A 34 4.25 -15.46 9.13
C ILE A 34 3.28 -15.82 8.00
N SER A 35 2.04 -15.35 8.08
CA SER A 35 1.02 -15.55 7.04
C SER A 35 0.46 -14.22 6.55
N TRP A 36 0.02 -14.22 5.29
CA TRP A 36 -0.40 -13.02 4.58
C TRP A 36 -1.70 -13.24 3.82
N ASP A 37 -2.65 -12.35 4.07
CA ASP A 37 -3.94 -12.27 3.39
C ASP A 37 -3.99 -11.08 2.43
N LYS A 38 -4.78 -11.19 1.36
CA LYS A 38 -5.05 -10.05 0.49
C LYS A 38 -6.05 -9.09 1.11
N VAL A 39 -5.88 -7.81 0.82
CA VAL A 39 -6.92 -6.79 0.98
C VAL A 39 -7.56 -6.61 -0.40
N SER A 40 -8.86 -6.91 -0.52
CA SER A 40 -9.61 -6.90 -1.79
C SER A 40 -9.98 -5.48 -2.24
N VAL A 41 -8.98 -4.61 -2.33
CA VAL A 41 -9.10 -3.22 -2.78
C VAL A 41 -8.32 -3.03 -4.06
N LYS A 42 -9.01 -2.58 -5.11
CA LYS A 42 -8.36 -2.24 -6.37
C LYS A 42 -7.69 -0.87 -6.28
N LEU A 43 -6.38 -0.83 -6.54
CA LEU A 43 -5.57 0.38 -6.52
C LEU A 43 -4.60 0.36 -7.72
N PRO A 44 -4.04 1.51 -8.13
CA PRO A 44 -3.05 1.53 -9.19
C PRO A 44 -1.83 0.67 -8.81
N ARG A 45 -1.47 -0.22 -9.74
CA ARG A 45 -0.40 -1.21 -9.55
C ARG A 45 0.95 -0.51 -9.31
N PRO A 46 1.70 -0.86 -8.24
CA PRO A 46 3.02 -0.31 -8.01
C PRO A 46 4.03 -0.97 -8.96
N THR A 47 5.14 -0.27 -9.22
CA THR A 47 6.28 -0.82 -9.97
C THR A 47 7.35 -1.38 -9.01
N PHE A 48 8.37 -2.04 -9.57
CA PHE A 48 9.49 -2.55 -8.80
C PHE A 48 10.24 -1.40 -8.09
N GLY A 49 10.75 -1.66 -6.88
CA GLY A 49 11.58 -0.70 -6.14
C GLY A 49 10.81 0.40 -5.38
N VAL A 50 9.48 0.42 -5.45
CA VAL A 50 8.68 1.50 -4.84
C VAL A 50 8.27 1.12 -3.43
N THR A 51 8.45 2.03 -2.47
CA THR A 51 7.78 2.00 -1.16
C THR A 51 6.58 2.94 -1.23
N ALA A 52 5.39 2.37 -1.46
CA ALA A 52 4.17 3.13 -1.78
C ALA A 52 3.18 3.21 -0.62
N ILE A 53 3.58 2.85 0.59
CA ILE A 53 2.70 2.77 1.76
C ILE A 53 3.27 3.57 2.91
N ALA A 54 2.39 4.16 3.72
CA ALA A 54 2.71 4.77 5.00
C ALA A 54 1.57 4.56 5.99
N LYS A 55 1.88 4.34 7.27
CA LYS A 55 0.86 4.31 8.33
C LYS A 55 0.19 5.68 8.47
N LYS A 56 -1.15 5.69 8.57
CA LYS A 56 -1.92 6.86 9.01
C LYS A 56 -2.33 6.72 10.48
N ASP A 57 -2.88 5.57 10.84
CA ASP A 57 -3.30 5.20 12.20
C ASP A 57 -3.29 3.66 12.35
N GLU A 58 -3.84 3.13 13.43
CA GLU A 58 -3.89 1.68 13.74
C GLU A 58 -4.79 0.86 12.80
N ARG A 59 -5.51 1.52 11.88
CA ARG A 59 -6.49 0.91 10.98
C ARG A 59 -6.29 1.33 9.52
N LYS A 60 -5.66 2.48 9.29
CA LYS A 60 -5.57 3.09 7.97
C LYS A 60 -4.13 3.28 7.52
N VAL A 61 -3.95 3.15 6.21
CA VAL A 61 -2.70 3.48 5.52
C VAL A 61 -2.95 4.54 4.47
N ILE A 62 -1.90 5.29 4.13
CA ILE A 62 -1.82 6.02 2.88
C ILE A 62 -1.12 5.14 1.86
N TYR A 63 -1.74 4.97 0.69
CA TYR A 63 -1.16 4.31 -0.47
C TYR A 63 -0.92 5.33 -1.58
N SER A 64 0.31 5.43 -2.08
CA SER A 64 0.71 6.46 -3.03
C SER A 64 1.56 5.89 -4.18
N THR A 65 1.00 5.89 -5.39
CA THR A 65 1.70 5.51 -6.63
C THR A 65 1.50 6.56 -7.73
N THR A 66 0.65 6.30 -8.74
CA THR A 66 0.18 7.28 -9.73
C THR A 66 -1.04 8.05 -9.24
N ALA A 67 -1.47 7.80 -8.00
CA ALA A 67 -2.57 8.45 -7.30
C ALA A 67 -2.36 8.23 -5.78
N VAL A 68 -3.07 8.97 -4.94
CA VAL A 68 -2.98 8.89 -3.48
C VAL A 68 -4.33 8.47 -2.91
N TYR A 69 -4.31 7.44 -2.06
CA TYR A 69 -5.48 6.89 -1.40
C TYR A 69 -5.25 6.82 0.11
N GLU A 70 -6.29 7.11 0.87
CA GLU A 70 -6.43 6.60 2.23
C GLU A 70 -7.18 5.26 2.15
N VAL A 71 -6.67 4.22 2.80
CA VAL A 71 -7.32 2.90 2.79
C VAL A 71 -7.56 2.45 4.21
N ASP A 72 -8.83 2.23 4.54
CA ASP A 72 -9.21 1.49 5.74
C ASP A 72 -8.99 0.00 5.50
N ILE A 73 -8.01 -0.58 6.20
CA ILE A 73 -7.57 -1.96 5.99
C ILE A 73 -8.60 -2.97 6.53
N ILE A 74 -9.40 -2.56 7.53
CA ILE A 74 -10.38 -3.43 8.17
C ILE A 74 -11.65 -3.49 7.32
N GLU A 75 -12.17 -2.35 6.90
CA GLU A 75 -13.36 -2.29 6.01
C GLU A 75 -13.02 -2.53 4.55
N GLN A 76 -11.73 -2.56 4.22
CA GLN A 76 -11.23 -2.68 2.84
C GLN A 76 -11.84 -1.59 1.95
N LYS A 77 -11.83 -0.35 2.45
CA LYS A 77 -12.45 0.79 1.78
C LYS A 77 -11.40 1.85 1.41
N PRO A 78 -11.17 2.10 0.11
CA PRO A 78 -10.33 3.21 -0.33
C PRO A 78 -11.12 4.52 -0.39
N ILE A 79 -10.46 5.62 -0.07
CA ILE A 79 -10.87 7.00 -0.34
C ILE A 79 -9.76 7.61 -1.19
N GLU A 80 -10.08 7.98 -2.42
CA GLU A 80 -9.15 8.69 -3.30
C GLU A 80 -8.95 10.12 -2.78
N LEU A 81 -7.70 10.47 -2.48
CA LEU A 81 -7.31 11.81 -2.04
C LEU A 81 -6.76 12.64 -3.21
N VAL A 82 -6.04 11.98 -4.12
CA VAL A 82 -5.47 12.60 -5.33
C VAL A 82 -5.58 11.62 -6.49
N LYS A 83 -6.27 12.02 -7.56
CA LYS A 83 -6.63 11.15 -8.69
C LYS A 83 -5.48 10.80 -9.62
N GLU A 84 -4.53 11.72 -9.83
CA GLU A 84 -3.41 11.51 -10.74
C GLU A 84 -2.17 12.29 -10.28
N ILE A 85 -1.06 11.59 -10.06
CA ILE A 85 0.26 12.15 -9.83
C ILE A 85 1.27 11.55 -10.81
N PRO A 86 2.16 12.37 -11.39
CA PRO A 86 3.25 11.85 -12.20
C PRO A 86 4.15 10.97 -11.33
N MET A 87 4.43 9.74 -11.79
CA MET A 87 5.30 8.78 -11.09
C MET A 87 6.67 9.35 -10.72
N THR A 88 7.19 10.22 -11.59
CA THR A 88 8.44 10.94 -11.38
C THR A 88 8.26 12.35 -11.91
N ARG A 89 8.57 13.33 -11.06
CA ARG A 89 8.64 14.74 -11.47
C ARG A 89 9.98 15.29 -11.05
N ARG A 90 10.77 15.75 -12.01
CA ARG A 90 11.98 16.52 -11.71
C ARG A 90 11.55 17.89 -11.21
N VAL A 91 11.55 18.08 -9.89
CA VAL A 91 11.15 19.34 -9.24
C VAL A 91 12.33 20.29 -9.01
N ILE A 92 13.55 19.77 -9.03
CA ILE A 92 14.78 20.56 -8.91
C ILE A 92 15.36 20.79 -10.30
N LYS A 93 15.46 22.07 -10.70
CA LYS A 93 16.31 22.48 -11.82
C LYS A 93 17.75 22.49 -11.32
N VAL A 94 18.59 21.65 -11.92
CA VAL A 94 20.05 21.71 -11.78
C VAL A 94 20.58 22.59 -12.89
#